data_AF-A0A2K5CRT2-F1
#
_entry.id   AF-A0A2K5CRT2-F1
#
_cell.length_a   1.000
_cell.length_b   1.000
_cell.length_c   1.000
_cell.angle_alpha   90.00
_cell.angle_beta   90.00
_cell.angle_gamma   90.00
#
_symmetry.space_group_name_H-M   'P 1'
#
loop_
_entity.id
_entity.type
_entity.pdbx_description
1 polymer ?
#
loop_
_entity_poly.entity_id
_entity_poly.type
_entity_poly.pdbx_seq_one_letter_code
_entity_poly.pdbx_strand_id
1 'polypeptide(L)' 'MNSVGEACTDLKREYDQCFNRWFAEKFLKGDSSGDPCTDLFKRYQQCVQKAIKRRGFPIEGLEFWPWQRKA' A
#
# COMPACT_ATOMS: atom_id res chain seq x y z
N MET A 1 -13.00 4.21 1.71
CA MET A 1 -12.61 3.11 2.63
C MET A 1 -11.85 3.71 3.80
N ASN A 2 -12.10 3.27 5.03
CA ASN A 2 -11.32 3.71 6.20
C ASN A 2 -10.04 2.88 6.34
N SER A 3 -8.99 3.44 6.94
CA SER A 3 -7.75 2.71 7.23
C SER A 3 -7.82 2.02 8.60
N VAL A 4 -6.87 1.12 8.88
CA VAL A 4 -6.73 0.41 10.17
C VAL A 4 -6.45 1.39 11.32
N GLY A 5 -5.78 2.50 11.04
CA GLY A 5 -5.69 3.65 11.93
C GLY A 5 -6.55 4.78 11.41
N GLU A 6 -7.44 5.34 12.24
CA GLU A 6 -8.29 6.47 11.83
C GLU A 6 -7.44 7.66 11.35
N ALA A 7 -6.35 7.96 12.04
CA ALA A 7 -5.37 8.99 11.67
C ALA A 7 -4.67 8.75 10.30
N CYS A 8 -4.74 7.53 9.76
CA CYS A 8 -4.16 7.19 8.45
C CYS A 8 -5.20 7.24 7.33
N THR A 9 -6.47 7.54 7.61
CA THR A 9 -7.56 7.46 6.64
C THR A 9 -7.44 8.53 5.55
N ASP A 10 -7.05 9.75 5.90
CA ASP A 10 -6.88 10.82 4.91
C ASP A 10 -5.66 10.57 4.03
N LEU A 11 -4.53 10.18 4.64
CA LEU A 11 -3.32 9.75 3.91
C LEU A 11 -3.60 8.57 2.97
N LYS A 12 -4.45 7.64 3.39
CA LYS A 12 -4.89 6.52 2.54
C LYS A 12 -5.63 7.03 1.31
N ARG A 13 -6.59 7.95 1.48
CA ARG A 13 -7.41 8.46 0.38
C ARG A 13 -6.55 9.16 -0.67
N GLU A 14 -5.62 10.00 -0.24
CA GLU A 14 -4.68 10.70 -1.13
C GLU A 14 -3.79 9.71 -1.91
N TYR A 15 -3.21 8.73 -1.20
CA TYR A 15 -2.38 7.71 -1.83
C TYR A 15 -3.19 6.84 -2.81
N ASP A 16 -4.36 6.34 -2.40
CA ASP A 16 -5.20 5.48 -3.24
C ASP A 16 -5.61 6.20 -4.55
N GLN A 17 -5.95 7.49 -4.47
CA GLN A 17 -6.29 8.29 -5.66
C GLN A 17 -5.10 8.44 -6.60
N CYS A 18 -3.92 8.76 -6.04
CA CYS A 18 -2.69 8.89 -6.82
C CYS A 18 -2.33 7.55 -7.50
N PHE A 19 -2.33 6.46 -6.72
CA PHE A 19 -1.97 5.13 -7.19
C PHE A 19 -2.93 4.64 -8.27
N ASN A 20 -4.24 4.79 -8.08
CA ASN A 20 -5.22 4.32 -9.08
C ASN A 20 -5.06 5.03 -10.42
N ARG A 21 -4.76 6.34 -10.40
CA ARG A 21 -4.49 7.10 -11.62
C ARG A 21 -3.22 6.60 -12.31
N TRP A 22 -2.12 6.52 -11.57
CA TRP A 22 -0.85 6.02 -12.10
C TRP A 22 -0.99 4.58 -12.62
N PHE A 23 -1.67 3.71 -11.89
CA PHE A 23 -1.90 2.33 -12.25
C PHE A 23 -2.66 2.20 -13.58
N ALA A 24 -3.77 2.93 -13.74
CA ALA A 24 -4.59 2.90 -14.96
C ALA A 24 -3.93 3.57 -16.16
N GLU A 25 -3.23 4.69 -15.95
CA GLU A 25 -2.70 5.51 -17.04
C GLU A 25 -1.28 5.12 -17.46
N LYS A 26 -0.49 4.54 -16.56
CA LYS A 26 0.94 4.26 -16.75
C LYS A 26 1.23 2.78 -16.71
N PHE A 27 1.06 2.17 -15.54
CA PHE A 27 1.48 0.79 -15.30
C PHE A 27 0.79 -0.21 -16.24
N LEU A 28 -0.55 -0.14 -16.35
CA LEU A 28 -1.31 -1.03 -17.24
C LEU A 28 -1.04 -0.80 -18.74
N LYS A 29 -0.50 0.37 -19.11
CA LYS A 29 -0.14 0.68 -20.49
C LYS A 29 1.31 0.31 -20.82
N GLY A 30 2.02 -0.31 -19.89
CA GLY A 30 3.42 -0.70 -20.06
C GLY A 30 4.42 0.45 -19.87
N ASP A 31 3.98 1.60 -19.37
CA ASP A 31 4.88 2.70 -19.00
C ASP A 31 5.48 2.40 -17.63
N SER A 32 6.78 2.11 -17.60
CA SER A 32 7.57 1.80 -16.40
C SER A 32 8.19 3.04 -15.77
N SER A 33 7.72 4.24 -16.14
CA SER A 33 8.07 5.47 -15.42
C SER A 33 7.75 5.30 -13.94
N GLY A 34 8.71 5.70 -13.09
CA GLY A 34 8.64 5.50 -11.65
C GLY A 34 7.37 6.06 -11.02
N ASP A 35 6.97 5.47 -9.90
CA ASP A 35 5.72 5.81 -9.23
C ASP A 35 5.80 7.23 -8.59
N PRO A 36 5.02 8.21 -9.08
CA PRO A 36 4.98 9.56 -8.51
C PRO A 36 4.36 9.58 -7.10
N CYS A 37 3.69 8.51 -6.68
CA CYS A 37 3.01 8.38 -5.39
C CYS A 37 3.93 7.86 -4.28
N THR A 38 5.21 7.61 -4.57
CA THR A 38 6.18 7.01 -3.64
C THR A 38 6.29 7.78 -2.31
N ASP A 39 6.28 9.11 -2.34
CA ASP A 39 6.40 9.92 -1.11
C ASP A 39 5.12 9.92 -0.27
N LEU A 40 3.95 9.90 -0.92
CA LEU A 40 2.66 9.69 -0.26
C LEU A 40 2.60 8.30 0.37
N PHE A 41 3.07 7.29 -0.37
CA PHE A 41 3.13 5.91 0.11
C PHE A 41 3.98 5.79 1.37
N LYS A 42 5.19 6.37 1.39
CA LYS A 42 6.07 6.33 2.58
C LYS A 42 5.38 6.88 3.84
N ARG A 43 4.69 8.02 3.71
CA ARG A 43 3.95 8.64 4.83
C ARG A 43 2.81 7.75 5.31
N TYR A 44 2.02 7.22 4.37
CA TYR A 44 0.92 6.31 4.65
C TYR A 44 1.41 5.00 5.30
N GLN A 45 2.44 4.37 4.74
CA GLN A 45 3.04 3.13 5.21
C GLN A 45 3.52 3.25 6.65
N GLN A 46 4.24 4.33 6.98
CA GLN A 46 4.69 4.58 8.35
C GLN A 46 3.53 4.73 9.34
N CYS A 47 2.45 5.40 8.92
CA CYS A 47 1.24 5.54 9.74
C CYS A 47 0.59 4.18 10.01
N VAL A 48 0.40 3.38 8.97
CA VAL A 48 -0.26 2.07 9.06
C VAL A 48 0.58 1.06 9.83
N GLN A 49 1.91 1.02 9.62
CA GLN A 49 2.79 0.13 10.40
C GLN A 49 2.69 0.41 11.91
N LYS A 50 2.64 1.68 12.31
CA LYS A 50 2.42 2.05 13.72
C LYS A 50 1.04 1.60 14.21
N ALA A 51 -0.01 1.79 13.42
CA ALA A 51 -1.36 1.36 13.78
C ALA A 51 -1.48 -0.16 13.91
N ILE A 52 -0.83 -0.91 13.02
CA ILE A 52 -0.80 -2.37 13.03
C ILE A 52 -0.10 -2.89 14.28
N LYS A 53 1.10 -2.36 14.59
CA LYS A 53 1.84 -2.74 15.80
C LYS A 53 1.04 -2.46 17.08
N ARG A 54 0.37 -1.31 17.16
CA ARG A 54 -0.48 -0.95 18.31
C ARG A 54 -1.68 -1.86 18.50
N ARG A 55 -2.28 -2.35 17.42
CA ARG A 55 -3.44 -3.25 17.46
C ARG A 55 -3.04 -4.72 17.59
N GLY A 56 -1.75 -5.05 17.48
CA GLY A 56 -1.23 -6.41 17.67
C GLY A 56 -1.52 -7.37 16.50
N PHE A 57 -1.65 -6.88 15.27
CA PHE A 57 -1.84 -7.80 14.13
C PHE A 57 -0.54 -8.56 13.79
N PRO A 58 -0.58 -9.90 13.72
CA PRO A 58 0.60 -10.73 13.43
C PRO A 58 0.86 -10.78 11.92
N ILE A 59 1.40 -9.70 11.36
CA ILE A 59 1.82 -9.66 9.94
C ILE A 59 3.32 -9.90 9.74
N GLU A 60 4.11 -9.83 10.81
CA GLU A 60 5.54 -10.16 10.77
C GLU A 60 5.71 -11.69 10.65
N GLY A 61 6.54 -12.14 9.71
CA GLY A 61 6.78 -13.56 9.47
C GLY A 61 5.81 -14.26 8.51
N LEU A 62 4.83 -13.53 7.95
CA LEU A 62 4.05 -14.04 6.83
C LEU A 62 4.92 -14.08 5.57
N GLU A 63 5.14 -15.28 5.03
CA GLU A 63 5.89 -15.44 3.79
C GLU A 63 5.06 -14.99 2.59
N PHE A 64 5.64 -14.14 1.75
CA PHE A 64 5.04 -13.81 0.47
C PHE A 64 5.11 -15.05 -0.42
N TRP A 65 3.99 -15.77 -0.49
CA TRP A 65 3.90 -16.99 -1.25
C TRP A 65 3.45 -16.69 -2.69
N PRO A 66 4.37 -16.59 -3.67
CA PRO A 66 4.02 -16.00 -4.95
C PRO A 66 3.30 -17.00 -5.85
N TRP A 67 3.45 -18.31 -5.60
CA TRP A 67 2.93 -19.39 -6.44
C TRP A 67 2.92 -20.70 -5.66
N GLN A 68 1.75 -21.27 -5.30
CA GLN A 68 1.74 -22.66 -4.79
C GLN A 68 1.94 -23.53 -6.02
N ARG A 69 3.21 -23.70 -6.40
CA ARG A 69 3.71 -24.87 -7.11
C ARG A 69 3.41 -26.07 -6.20
N LYS A 70 2.20 -26.61 -6.27
CA LYS A 70 2.01 -28.04 -6.04
C LYS A 70 2.46 -28.73 -7.33
N ALA A 71 3.57 -29.45 -7.24
CA ALA A 71 3.74 -30.65 -8.04
C ALA A 71 2.74 -31.70 -7.56
#